data_AF-A0AAD6E5Z5-F1
#
_entry.id   AF-A0AAD6E5Z5-F1
#
_cell.length_a   1.000
_cell.length_b   1.000
_cell.length_c   1.000
_cell.angle_alpha   90.00
_cell.angle_beta   90.00
_cell.angle_gamma   90.00
#
_symmetry.space_group_name_H-M   'P 1'
#
loop_
_entity.id
_entity.type
_entity.pdbx_description
1 polymer ?
#
loop_
_entity_poly.entity_id
_entity_poly.type
_entity_poly.pdbx_seq_one_letter_code
_entity_poly.pdbx_strand_id
1 'polypeptide(L)'
;MGIPRSILVIEAGELGTYILRAPAHHPHRYDTTISTLLRESSHNAKEPSKADRIESFRKLGITFTPSDLTLDSKGKLTSILICERI
;
A
#
# COMPACT_ATOMS: atom_id res chain seq x y z
N MET A 1 -3.40 19.92 15.02
CA MET A 1 -2.89 19.10 13.89
C MET A 1 -2.27 17.85 14.48
N GLY A 2 -2.86 16.68 14.23
CA GLY A 2 -2.27 15.40 14.66
C GLY A 2 -1.13 15.02 13.72
N ILE A 3 -0.21 14.19 14.20
CA ILE A 3 0.85 13.61 13.37
C ILE A 3 0.15 12.73 12.31
N PRO A 4 0.38 12.94 11.01
CA PRO A 4 -0.18 12.07 9.97
C PRO A 4 0.28 10.63 10.22
N ARG A 5 -0.66 9.68 10.16
CA ARG A 5 -0.39 8.27 10.46
C ARG A 5 -0.19 7.52 9.14
N SER A 6 0.84 6.69 9.06
CA SER A 6 1.07 5.84 7.89
C SER A 6 0.97 4.36 8.27
N ILE A 7 0.30 3.58 7.44
CA ILE A 7 0.27 2.12 7.50
C ILE A 7 0.86 1.62 6.19
N LEU A 8 1.96 0.88 6.26
CA LEU A 8 2.48 0.11 5.14
C LEU A 8 2.16 -1.36 5.36
N VAL A 9 1.42 -1.96 4.44
CA VAL A 9 1.23 -3.41 4.41
C VAL A 9 2.24 -4.00 3.42
N ILE A 10 3.10 -4.87 3.94
CA ILE A 10 4.03 -5.66 3.14
C ILE A 10 3.28 -6.93 2.75
N GLU A 11 3.22 -7.24 1.45
CA GLU A 11 2.45 -8.35 0.88
C GLU A 11 0.92 -8.22 0.96
N ALA A 12 0.33 -7.47 0.01
CA ALA A 12 -1.11 -7.44 -0.22
C ALA A 12 -1.63 -8.71 -0.94
N GLY A 13 -1.32 -9.90 -0.41
CA GLY A 13 -1.85 -11.19 -0.84
C GLY A 13 -3.31 -11.41 -0.44
N GLU A 14 -3.71 -12.63 -0.08
CA GLU A 14 -5.05 -12.89 0.47
C GLU A 14 -5.24 -12.19 1.82
N LEU A 15 -4.39 -12.48 2.80
CA LEU A 15 -4.50 -11.87 4.12
C LEU A 15 -4.28 -10.37 4.09
N GLY A 16 -3.26 -9.91 3.34
CA GLY A 16 -2.96 -8.49 3.19
C GLY A 16 -4.13 -7.70 2.58
N THR A 17 -4.98 -8.32 1.76
CA THR A 17 -6.22 -7.70 1.24
C THR A 17 -7.20 -7.36 2.36
N TYR A 18 -7.41 -8.27 3.32
CA TYR A 18 -8.29 -8.01 4.46
C TYR A 18 -7.70 -6.97 5.40
N ILE A 19 -6.38 -7.03 5.62
CA ILE A 19 -5.65 -6.06 6.44
C ILE A 19 -5.66 -4.66 5.82
N LEU A 20 -5.71 -4.53 4.49
CA LEU A 20 -5.87 -3.25 3.82
C LEU A 20 -7.30 -2.71 3.90
N ARG A 21 -8.31 -3.59 3.74
CA ARG A 21 -9.72 -3.20 3.75
C ARG A 21 -10.19 -2.71 5.12
N ALA A 22 -9.86 -3.42 6.20
CA ALA A 22 -10.32 -3.07 7.55
C ALA A 22 -10.00 -1.61 7.97
N PRO A 23 -8.75 -1.13 7.89
CA PRO A 23 -8.41 0.27 8.17
C PRO A 23 -8.93 1.21 7.08
N ALA A 24 -9.08 0.75 5.83
CA ALA A 24 -9.60 1.59 4.77
C ALA A 24 -11.06 2.01 4.99
N HIS A 25 -11.85 1.14 5.62
CA HIS A 25 -13.25 1.39 6.01
C HIS A 25 -13.40 1.96 7.43
N HIS A 26 -12.31 2.22 8.13
CA HIS A 26 -12.38 2.67 9.52
C HIS A 26 -12.95 4.10 9.61
N PRO A 27 -13.96 4.37 10.46
CA PRO A 27 -14.63 5.67 10.52
C PRO A 27 -13.70 6.82 10.93
N HIS A 28 -12.60 6.53 11.65
CA HIS A 28 -11.61 7.51 12.07
C HIS A 28 -10.33 7.51 11.22
N ARG A 29 -10.42 7.11 9.95
CA ARG A 29 -9.25 7.04 9.06
C ARG A 29 -8.63 8.40 8.75
N TYR A 30 -9.40 9.49 8.76
CA TYR A 30 -9.05 10.88 8.42
C TYR A 30 -7.63 11.13 7.87
N ASP A 31 -6.61 11.21 8.73
CA ASP A 31 -5.23 11.55 8.33
C ASP A 31 -4.30 10.32 8.21
N THR A 32 -4.87 9.14 7.93
CA THR A 32 -4.13 7.87 7.81
C THR A 32 -3.92 7.48 6.36
N THR A 33 -2.66 7.56 5.91
CA THR A 33 -2.23 7.02 4.62
C THR A 33 -2.04 5.52 4.74
N ILE A 34 -2.70 4.76 3.87
CA ILE A 34 -2.54 3.31 3.79
C ILE A 34 -1.86 3.01 2.46
N SER A 35 -0.70 2.37 2.51
CA SER A 35 0.08 2.01 1.34
C SER A 35 0.38 0.51 1.33
N THR A 36 0.59 -0.04 0.15
CA THR A 36 1.13 -1.39 -0.01
C THR A 36 2.23 -1.40 -1.07
N LEU A 37 3.21 -2.28 -0.88
CA LEU A 37 4.21 -2.52 -1.92
C LEU A 37 3.60 -3.36 -3.04
N LEU A 38 3.92 -2.98 -4.27
CA LEU A 38 3.61 -3.75 -5.47
C LEU A 38 4.92 -4.09 -6.17
N ARG A 39 5.22 -5.37 -6.31
CA ARG A 39 6.38 -5.81 -7.09
C ARG A 39 6.16 -5.44 -8.56
N GLU A 40 7.20 -4.98 -9.26
CA GLU A 40 7.09 -4.57 -10.67
C GLU A 40 6.61 -5.71 -11.59
N SER A 41 6.93 -6.96 -11.27
CA SER A 41 6.39 -8.13 -11.97
C SER A 41 4.86 -8.27 -11.87
N SER A 42 4.23 -7.60 -10.89
CA SER A 42 2.78 -7.51 -10.72
C SER A 42 2.18 -6.24 -11.35
N HIS A 43 2.99 -5.30 -11.84
CA HIS A 43 2.52 -4.13 -12.58
C HIS A 43 1.99 -4.52 -13.96
N ASN A 44 2.54 -5.61 -14.53
CA ASN A 44 2.10 -6.20 -15.78
C ASN A 44 1.07 -7.30 -15.52
N ALA A 45 0.01 -6.97 -14.76
CA ALA A 45 -1.07 -7.88 -14.40
C ALA A 45 -1.82 -8.34 -15.67
N LYS A 46 -1.29 -9.36 -16.34
CA LYS A 46 -1.99 -10.13 -17.39
C LYS A 46 -3.14 -10.96 -16.83
N GLU A 47 -3.26 -11.02 -15.50
CA GLU A 47 -4.32 -11.69 -14.75
C GLU A 47 -5.40 -10.66 -14.38
N PRO A 48 -6.62 -10.74 -14.96
CA PRO A 48 -7.69 -9.75 -14.72
C PRO A 48 -8.05 -9.62 -13.24
N SER A 49 -7.97 -10.73 -12.49
CA SER A 49 -8.23 -10.77 -11.04
C SER A 49 -7.31 -9.85 -10.21
N LYS A 50 -6.06 -9.64 -10.65
CA LYS A 50 -5.12 -8.73 -9.97
C LYS A 50 -5.39 -7.27 -10.31
N ALA A 51 -5.74 -6.97 -11.56
CA ALA A 51 -6.07 -5.61 -11.99
C ALA A 51 -7.31 -5.09 -11.26
N ASP A 52 -8.37 -5.89 -11.18
CA ASP A 52 -9.61 -5.56 -10.48
C ASP A 52 -9.38 -5.29 -8.98
N ARG A 53 -8.47 -6.06 -8.37
CA ARG A 53 -8.10 -5.88 -6.96
C ARG A 53 -7.33 -4.58 -6.73
N ILE A 54 -6.40 -4.24 -7.63
CA ILE A 54 -5.65 -2.98 -7.58
C ILE A 54 -6.61 -1.80 -7.72
N GLU A 55 -7.53 -1.86 -8.68
CA GLU A 55 -8.53 -0.81 -8.88
C GLU A 55 -9.44 -0.66 -7.67
N SER A 56 -9.89 -1.78 -7.08
CA SER A 56 -10.72 -1.77 -5.87
C SER A 56 -10.02 -1.09 -4.70
N PHE A 57 -8.71 -1.32 -4.51
CA PHE A 57 -7.94 -0.64 -3.46
C PHE A 57 -7.69 0.84 -3.76
N ARG A 58 -7.48 1.21 -5.03
CA ARG A 58 -7.39 2.62 -5.42
C ARG A 58 -8.70 3.38 -5.12
N LYS A 59 -9.86 2.76 -5.36
CA LYS A 59 -11.18 3.32 -4.99
C LYS A 59 -11.33 3.52 -3.48
N LEU A 60 -10.64 2.70 -2.68
CA LEU A 60 -10.55 2.84 -1.22
C LEU A 60 -9.45 3.83 -0.79
N GLY A 61 -8.81 4.57 -1.70
CA GLY A 61 -7.75 5.52 -1.38
C GLY A 61 -6.48 4.87 -0.83
N ILE A 62 -6.20 3.61 -1.17
CA ILE A 62 -4.95 2.93 -0.82
C ILE A 62 -3.91 3.22 -1.91
N THR A 63 -2.70 3.58 -1.49
CA THR A 63 -1.57 3.86 -2.39
C THR A 63 -0.79 2.59 -2.69
N PHE A 64 -0.40 2.41 -3.94
CA PHE A 64 0.50 1.33 -4.35
C PHE A 64 1.87 1.91 -4.67
N THR A 65 2.89 1.43 -3.97
CA THR A 65 4.28 1.86 -4.21
C THR A 65 5.03 0.74 -4.91
N PRO A 66 5.58 0.97 -6.12
CA PRO A 66 6.40 -0.03 -6.80
C PRO A 66 7.70 -0.26 -6.02
N SER A 67 7.88 -1.48 -5.51
CA SER A 67 9.03 -1.83 -4.68
C SER A 67 9.19 -3.35 -4.55
N ASP A 68 10.40 -3.79 -4.26
CA ASP A 68 10.76 -5.19 -4.04
C ASP A 68 11.68 -5.30 -2.83
N LEU A 69 11.27 -6.07 -1.82
CA LEU A 69 12.03 -6.24 -0.56
C LEU A 69 13.41 -6.87 -0.76
N THR A 70 13.60 -7.63 -1.85
CA THR A 70 14.84 -8.36 -2.13
C THR A 70 15.81 -7.54 -2.97
N LEU A 71 15.30 -6.62 -3.79
CA LEU A 71 16.11 -5.80 -4.71
C LEU A 71 16.34 -4.38 -4.19
N ASP A 72 15.42 -3.85 -3.39
CA ASP A 72 15.50 -2.48 -2.91
C ASP A 72 16.37 -2.36 -1.66
N SER A 73 17.11 -1.26 -1.58
CA SER A 73 17.93 -0.95 -0.41
C SER A 73 17.06 -0.64 0.80
N LYS A 74 17.60 -0.88 2.01
CA LYS A 74 16.96 -0.50 3.27
C LYS A 74 16.52 0.97 3.29
N GLY A 75 17.35 1.86 2.73
CA GLY A 75 17.04 3.29 2.61
C GLY A 75 15.77 3.53 1.79
N LYS A 76 15.68 2.93 0.61
CA LYS A 76 14.49 3.03 -0.25
C LYS A 76 13.23 2.50 0.44
N LEU A 77 13.29 1.34 1.09
CA LEU A 77 12.15 0.77 1.82
C LEU A 77 11.72 1.66 3.00
N THR A 78 12.68 2.30 3.67
CA THR A 78 12.41 3.19 4.81
C THR A 78 11.77 4.50 4.38
N SER A 79 12.18 5.09 3.25
CA SER A 79 11.52 6.28 2.67
C SER A 79 10.09 6.02 2.18
N ILE A 80 9.68 4.76 1.99
CA ILE A 80 8.28 4.43 1.68
C ILE A 80 7.42 4.40 2.96
N LEU A 81 8.00 3.98 4.08
CA LEU A 81 7.35 3.94 5.40
C LEU A 81 7.19 5.34 6.00
N ILE A 82 8.25 6.14 5.90
CA ILE A 82 8.32 7.50 6.40
C ILE A 82 7.84 8.40 5.26
N CYS A 83 6.67 9.02 5.42
CA CYS A 83 6.27 10.09 4.52
C CYS A 83 7.28 11.25 4.68
N GLU A 84 8.32 11.28 3.84
CA GLU A 84 9.26 12.41 3.76
C GLU A 84 8.48 13.61 3.22
N ARG A 85 7.85 14.35 4.14
CA ARG A 85 7.47 15.74 3.91
C ARG A 85 8.44 16.60 4.71
N ILE A 86 9.64 16.80 4.13
CA ILE A 86 10.52 17.93 4.46
C ILE A 86 9.94 19.16 3.78
#